data_AF-K5BH62-F1
#
_entry.id   AF-K5BH62-F1
#
_cell.length_a   1.000
_cell.length_b   1.000
_cell.length_c   1.000
_cell.angle_alpha   90.00
_cell.angle_beta   90.00
_cell.angle_gamma   90.00
#
_symmetry.space_group_name_H-M   'P 1'
#
loop_
_entity.id
_entity.type
_entity.pdbx_description
1 polymer ?
#
loop_
_entity_poly.entity_id
_entity_poly.type
_entity_poly.pdbx_seq_one_letter_code
_entity_poly.pdbx_strand_id
1 'polypeptide(L)'
;MSRKWTAADVPDQSGRVAIVTGANSGLGYDTAAVLAARGAHVVMAVRDLDKGTAAAERIRAATPRATISLQELDLTSLDSVRAAAAALRNTFDRIDLLINNAGVMYVPARELTRDGFEMQFGTNHLGHFALTGLLLDRMLDVEGSRVVTVSSVGHRILARIRFDDLNFDRGYNRVAAYGQSKLANLLFTYELQRRLAAGGAATAALAAHPGVADTELMRYLPSLIPDFAWKAVAQPASMGALATLRAATDPNARGGQYYGPDGLGEIRGHPKVVASSAQSHDPEIQRRLWAVSEELTGVTYGI
;
A
#
# COMPACT_ATOMS: atom_id res chain seq x y z
N MET A 1 25.87 -15.21 6.42
CA MET A 1 24.79 -14.18 6.53
C MET A 1 24.25 -13.94 5.14
N SER A 2 22.93 -13.94 4.93
CA SER A 2 22.33 -13.63 3.62
C SER A 2 22.64 -12.18 3.21
N ARG A 3 22.87 -11.95 1.91
CA ARG A 3 23.06 -10.60 1.36
C ARG A 3 21.86 -9.71 1.71
N LYS A 4 22.14 -8.48 2.16
CA LYS A 4 21.15 -7.44 2.46
C LYS A 4 20.62 -6.84 1.16
N TRP A 5 19.30 -6.83 0.97
CA TRP A 5 18.65 -6.23 -0.19
C TRP A 5 18.46 -4.71 0.00
N THR A 6 18.69 -3.93 -1.04
CA THR A 6 18.72 -2.46 -1.04
C THR A 6 18.10 -1.90 -2.31
N ALA A 7 17.92 -0.56 -2.38
CA ALA A 7 17.50 0.11 -3.60
C ALA A 7 18.46 -0.11 -4.79
N ALA A 8 19.72 -0.48 -4.52
CA ALA A 8 20.69 -0.84 -5.54
C ALA A 8 20.32 -2.15 -6.26
N ASP A 9 19.56 -3.03 -5.60
CA ASP A 9 19.12 -4.33 -6.11
C ASP A 9 17.78 -4.27 -6.87
N VAL A 10 17.15 -3.09 -6.97
CA VAL A 10 15.99 -2.88 -7.86
C VAL A 10 16.46 -3.00 -9.32
N PRO A 11 15.95 -3.97 -10.10
CA PRO A 11 16.32 -4.14 -11.50
C PRO A 11 15.81 -2.97 -12.35
N ASP A 12 16.29 -2.90 -13.60
CA ASP A 12 15.77 -1.95 -14.59
C ASP A 12 14.25 -2.10 -14.73
N GLN A 13 13.54 -0.96 -14.72
CA GLN A 13 12.10 -0.84 -14.85
C GLN A 13 11.70 -0.09 -16.12
N SER A 14 12.64 0.13 -17.04
CA SER A 14 12.38 0.77 -18.33
C SER A 14 11.21 0.09 -19.07
N GLY A 15 10.28 0.91 -19.57
CA GLY A 15 9.09 0.42 -20.28
C GLY A 15 7.96 -0.11 -19.37
N ARG A 16 8.11 -0.04 -18.04
CA ARG A 16 7.06 -0.44 -17.08
C ARG A 16 6.29 0.76 -16.54
N VAL A 17 5.00 0.57 -16.28
CA VAL A 17 4.13 1.58 -15.65
C VAL A 17 3.90 1.24 -14.19
N ALA A 18 4.24 2.15 -13.29
CA ALA A 18 4.09 1.97 -11.84
C ALA A 18 3.19 3.04 -11.23
N ILE A 19 2.05 2.65 -10.68
CA ILE A 19 1.13 3.52 -9.95
C ILE A 19 1.42 3.41 -8.46
N VAL A 20 1.69 4.53 -7.80
CA VAL A 20 1.98 4.59 -6.36
C VAL A 20 1.02 5.55 -5.68
N THR A 21 0.16 5.03 -4.80
CA THR A 21 -0.77 5.87 -4.04
C THR A 21 -0.04 6.59 -2.89
N GLY A 22 -0.35 7.86 -2.65
CA GLY A 22 0.25 8.65 -1.57
C GLY A 22 1.74 8.94 -1.78
N ALA A 23 2.15 9.18 -3.04
CA ALA A 23 3.55 9.31 -3.42
C ALA A 23 4.15 10.72 -3.22
N ASN A 24 3.43 11.70 -2.67
CA ASN A 24 3.96 13.06 -2.49
C ASN A 24 4.93 13.21 -1.29
N SER A 25 4.93 12.26 -0.35
CA SER A 25 5.82 12.28 0.81
C SER A 25 6.14 10.88 1.35
N GLY A 26 7.10 10.82 2.30
CA GLY A 26 7.45 9.60 3.04
C GLY A 26 7.76 8.39 2.15
N LEU A 27 7.21 7.23 2.53
CA LEU A 27 7.47 5.93 1.89
C LEU A 27 7.04 5.90 0.43
N GLY A 28 5.90 6.53 0.10
CA GLY A 28 5.39 6.57 -1.27
C GLY A 28 6.31 7.39 -2.17
N TYR A 29 6.81 8.53 -1.68
CA TYR A 29 7.79 9.35 -2.38
C TYR A 29 9.09 8.58 -2.65
N ASP A 30 9.67 7.94 -1.64
CA ASP A 30 10.94 7.21 -1.82
C ASP A 30 10.77 5.99 -2.74
N THR A 31 9.61 5.31 -2.66
CA THR A 31 9.27 4.22 -3.59
C THR A 31 9.18 4.74 -5.02
N ALA A 32 8.45 5.85 -5.25
CA ALA A 32 8.31 6.49 -6.55
C ALA A 32 9.66 6.97 -7.10
N ALA A 33 10.50 7.58 -6.26
CA ALA A 33 11.80 8.10 -6.64
C ALA A 33 12.74 6.97 -7.11
N VAL A 34 12.79 5.85 -6.39
CA VAL A 34 13.62 4.70 -6.79
C VAL A 34 13.10 4.07 -8.09
N LEU A 35 11.79 3.88 -8.25
CA LEU A 35 11.23 3.32 -9.48
C LEU A 35 11.49 4.23 -10.69
N ALA A 36 11.33 5.54 -10.53
CA ALA A 36 11.62 6.52 -11.58
C ALA A 36 13.12 6.56 -11.94
N ALA A 37 14.01 6.49 -10.93
CA ALA A 37 15.45 6.37 -11.14
C ALA A 37 15.86 5.09 -11.88
N ARG A 38 15.02 4.05 -11.82
CA ARG A 38 15.18 2.78 -12.53
C ARG A 38 14.44 2.74 -13.86
N GLY A 39 13.92 3.87 -14.35
CA GLY A 39 13.35 3.99 -15.69
C GLY A 39 11.86 3.68 -15.81
N ALA A 40 11.16 3.39 -14.71
CA ALA A 40 9.71 3.23 -14.74
C ALA A 40 9.03 4.55 -15.11
N HIS A 41 7.91 4.48 -15.84
CA HIS A 41 6.94 5.56 -15.85
C HIS A 41 6.15 5.50 -14.54
N VAL A 42 6.44 6.43 -13.63
CA VAL A 42 5.78 6.47 -12.32
C VAL A 42 4.57 7.40 -12.35
N VAL A 43 3.40 6.88 -12.02
CA VAL A 43 2.20 7.66 -11.75
C VAL A 43 2.07 7.86 -10.25
N MET A 44 2.24 9.11 -9.82
CA MET A 44 2.06 9.51 -8.43
C MET A 44 0.57 9.82 -8.21
N ALA A 45 -0.16 8.87 -7.64
CA ALA A 45 -1.57 9.03 -7.35
C ALA A 45 -1.74 9.69 -5.97
N VAL A 46 -2.16 10.96 -5.93
CA VAL A 46 -2.14 11.80 -4.73
C VAL A 46 -3.41 12.62 -4.60
N ARG A 47 -3.81 12.94 -3.36
CA ARG A 47 -4.99 13.76 -3.10
C ARG A 47 -4.78 15.25 -3.41
N ASP A 48 -3.56 15.73 -3.24
CA ASP A 48 -3.20 17.15 -3.36
C ASP A 48 -2.19 17.29 -4.51
N LEU A 49 -2.67 17.79 -5.66
CA LEU A 49 -1.89 17.89 -6.88
C LEU A 49 -0.76 18.93 -6.79
N ASP A 50 -0.90 19.96 -5.96
CA ASP A 50 0.16 20.95 -5.76
C ASP A 50 1.34 20.31 -5.02
N LYS A 51 1.05 19.57 -3.94
CA LYS A 51 2.08 18.77 -3.25
C LYS A 51 2.64 17.66 -4.14
N GLY A 52 1.80 17.06 -5.00
CA GLY A 52 2.22 16.10 -6.01
C GLY A 52 3.23 16.71 -6.99
N THR A 53 2.95 17.91 -7.50
CA THR A 53 3.80 18.65 -8.44
C THR A 53 5.15 18.95 -7.82
N ALA A 54 5.16 19.53 -6.62
CA ALA A 54 6.40 19.82 -5.89
C ALA A 54 7.23 18.54 -5.62
N ALA A 55 6.57 17.42 -5.34
CA ALA A 55 7.26 16.14 -5.16
C ALA A 55 7.82 15.59 -6.48
N ALA A 56 7.07 15.63 -7.56
CA ALA A 56 7.53 15.20 -8.89
C ALA A 56 8.73 16.03 -9.37
N GLU A 57 8.71 17.34 -9.14
CA GLU A 57 9.84 18.23 -9.45
C GLU A 57 11.10 17.86 -8.67
N ARG A 58 10.99 17.52 -7.37
CA ARG A 58 12.14 17.04 -6.58
C ARG A 58 12.70 15.73 -7.15
N ILE A 59 11.86 14.80 -7.59
CA ILE A 59 12.34 13.56 -8.24
C ILE A 59 13.01 13.88 -9.57
N ARG A 60 12.43 14.74 -10.41
CA ARG A 60 13.04 15.13 -11.70
C ARG A 60 14.36 15.88 -11.52
N ALA A 61 14.49 16.69 -10.48
CA ALA A 61 15.75 17.37 -10.16
C ALA A 61 16.86 16.35 -9.79
N ALA A 62 16.52 15.29 -9.04
CA ALA A 62 17.46 14.22 -8.69
C ALA A 62 17.70 13.22 -9.85
N THR A 63 16.70 13.03 -10.71
CA THR A 63 16.72 12.11 -11.86
C THR A 63 16.15 12.81 -13.09
N PRO A 64 16.96 13.54 -13.87
CA PRO A 64 16.48 14.36 -15.00
C PRO A 64 15.73 13.58 -16.10
N ARG A 65 15.96 12.27 -16.21
CA ARG A 65 15.29 11.38 -17.19
C ARG A 65 14.03 10.70 -16.64
N ALA A 66 13.60 11.02 -15.42
CA ALA A 66 12.43 10.41 -14.81
C ALA A 66 11.14 10.77 -15.56
N THR A 67 10.38 9.75 -15.97
CA THR A 67 9.04 9.92 -16.51
C THR A 67 8.02 9.81 -15.38
N ILE A 68 7.38 10.94 -15.05
CA ILE A 68 6.45 11.04 -13.93
C ILE A 68 5.16 11.72 -14.39
N SER A 69 4.03 11.09 -14.09
CA SER A 69 2.69 11.67 -14.23
C SER A 69 2.03 11.80 -12.86
N LEU A 70 1.11 12.75 -12.72
CA LEU A 70 0.27 12.88 -11.53
C LEU A 70 -1.14 12.38 -11.84
N GLN A 71 -1.76 11.74 -10.86
CA GLN A 71 -3.17 11.38 -10.89
C GLN A 71 -3.81 11.86 -9.59
N GLU A 72 -4.86 12.67 -9.69
CA GLU A 72 -5.64 13.02 -8.50
C GLU A 72 -6.36 11.77 -7.98
N LEU A 73 -6.22 11.49 -6.69
CA LEU A 73 -6.83 10.35 -6.02
C LEU A 73 -7.08 10.67 -4.54
N ASP A 74 -8.35 10.81 -4.18
CA ASP A 74 -8.82 10.85 -2.80
C ASP A 74 -9.43 9.49 -2.40
N LEU A 75 -8.68 8.67 -1.68
CA LEU A 75 -9.13 7.35 -1.20
C LEU A 75 -10.27 7.43 -0.17
N THR A 76 -10.63 8.62 0.29
CA THR A 76 -11.81 8.84 1.14
C THR A 76 -13.10 8.98 0.32
N SER A 77 -13.04 8.84 -1.00
CA SER A 77 -14.19 8.99 -1.91
C SER A 77 -14.17 7.94 -3.00
N LEU A 78 -15.16 7.05 -3.02
CA LEU A 78 -15.28 6.04 -4.07
C LEU A 78 -15.50 6.67 -5.46
N ASP A 79 -16.15 7.82 -5.54
CA ASP A 79 -16.28 8.60 -6.78
C ASP A 79 -14.91 9.08 -7.29
N SER A 80 -14.06 9.61 -6.39
CA SER A 80 -12.69 9.97 -6.74
C SER A 80 -11.88 8.76 -7.21
N VAL A 81 -12.03 7.62 -6.52
CA VAL A 81 -11.37 6.36 -6.91
C VAL A 81 -11.81 5.91 -8.31
N ARG A 82 -13.12 5.97 -8.62
CA ARG A 82 -13.66 5.62 -9.94
C ARG A 82 -13.17 6.56 -11.03
N ALA A 83 -13.15 7.87 -10.77
CA ALA A 83 -12.64 8.87 -11.70
C ALA A 83 -11.15 8.65 -12.00
N ALA A 84 -10.34 8.42 -10.95
CA ALA A 84 -8.92 8.13 -11.08
C ALA A 84 -8.67 6.84 -11.86
N ALA A 85 -9.39 5.76 -11.55
CA ALA A 85 -9.27 4.49 -12.26
C ALA A 85 -9.65 4.63 -13.74
N ALA A 86 -10.72 5.36 -14.06
CA ALA A 86 -11.11 5.63 -15.45
C ALA A 86 -10.03 6.41 -16.21
N ALA A 87 -9.46 7.47 -15.61
CA ALA A 87 -8.39 8.25 -16.22
C ALA A 87 -7.12 7.40 -16.47
N LEU A 88 -6.74 6.55 -15.50
CA LEU A 88 -5.61 5.63 -15.63
C LEU A 88 -5.84 4.60 -16.73
N ARG A 89 -7.04 4.00 -16.82
CA ARG A 89 -7.39 3.03 -17.87
C ARG A 89 -7.47 3.63 -19.26
N ASN A 90 -7.79 4.92 -19.37
CA ASN A 90 -7.79 5.63 -20.63
C ASN A 90 -6.37 6.02 -21.08
N THR A 91 -5.44 6.15 -20.13
CA THR A 91 -4.06 6.58 -20.39
C THR A 91 -3.14 5.40 -20.63
N PHE A 92 -3.34 4.30 -19.90
CA PHE A 92 -2.44 3.16 -19.89
C PHE A 92 -3.18 1.88 -20.23
N ASP A 93 -2.76 1.23 -21.32
CA ASP A 93 -3.27 -0.09 -21.69
C ASP A 93 -2.71 -1.23 -20.85
N ARG A 94 -1.59 -0.96 -20.14
CA ARG A 94 -0.92 -1.90 -19.24
C ARG A 94 -0.52 -1.21 -17.96
N ILE A 95 -0.64 -1.93 -16.84
CA ILE A 95 -0.11 -1.51 -15.54
C ILE A 95 0.79 -2.64 -15.02
N ASP A 96 2.05 -2.31 -14.75
CA ASP A 96 3.02 -3.28 -14.27
C ASP A 96 3.02 -3.37 -12.76
N LEU A 97 2.94 -2.24 -12.07
CA LEU A 97 2.98 -2.18 -10.61
C LEU A 97 1.84 -1.30 -10.11
N LEU A 98 1.00 -1.86 -9.24
CA LEU A 98 0.04 -1.10 -8.44
C LEU A 98 0.46 -1.18 -6.97
N ILE A 99 0.94 -0.05 -6.43
CA ILE A 99 1.44 0.04 -5.06
C ILE A 99 0.42 0.79 -4.21
N ASN A 100 -0.38 0.02 -3.46
CA ASN A 100 -1.35 0.49 -2.47
C ASN A 100 -0.60 0.92 -1.20
N ASN A 101 0.02 2.11 -1.24
CA ASN A 101 0.89 2.63 -0.20
C ASN A 101 0.21 3.63 0.74
N ALA A 102 -0.69 4.47 0.20
CA ALA A 102 -1.32 5.54 0.96
C ALA A 102 -2.00 5.02 2.24
N GLY A 103 -2.11 5.89 3.24
CA GLY A 103 -2.92 5.58 4.40
C GLY A 103 -2.88 6.65 5.46
N VAL A 104 -3.75 6.47 6.44
CA VAL A 104 -3.86 7.27 7.66
C VAL A 104 -3.73 6.37 8.87
N MET A 105 -3.29 6.93 9.99
CA MET A 105 -3.02 6.18 11.22
C MET A 105 -3.43 6.99 12.43
N TYR A 106 -4.05 6.30 13.39
CA TYR A 106 -4.38 6.83 14.72
C TYR A 106 -5.21 8.12 14.69
N VAL A 107 -6.16 8.21 13.74
CA VAL A 107 -7.13 9.30 13.66
C VAL A 107 -7.78 9.49 15.05
N PRO A 108 -7.66 10.66 15.70
CA PRO A 108 -7.96 10.79 17.13
C PRO A 108 -9.42 10.55 17.50
N ALA A 109 -10.34 10.96 16.63
CA ALA A 109 -11.77 10.76 16.77
C ALA A 109 -12.28 9.82 15.66
N ARG A 110 -13.49 9.28 15.85
CA ARG A 110 -14.18 8.55 14.79
C ARG A 110 -14.61 9.55 13.72
N GLU A 111 -13.84 9.61 12.65
CA GLU A 111 -14.15 10.37 11.44
C GLU A 111 -14.63 9.42 10.35
N LEU A 112 -15.39 9.96 9.40
CA LEU A 112 -15.93 9.20 8.28
C LEU A 112 -15.34 9.69 6.95
N THR A 113 -15.14 8.76 6.03
CA THR A 113 -14.91 9.06 4.62
C THR A 113 -16.15 9.73 4.01
N ARG A 114 -16.04 10.24 2.78
CA ARG A 114 -17.18 10.83 2.06
C ARG A 114 -18.30 9.83 1.82
N ASP A 115 -17.95 8.55 1.74
CA ASP A 115 -18.88 7.43 1.56
C ASP A 115 -19.41 6.86 2.89
N GLY A 116 -19.06 7.47 4.04
CA GLY A 116 -19.59 7.08 5.35
C GLY A 116 -18.86 5.92 6.04
N PHE A 117 -17.64 5.58 5.62
CA PHE A 117 -16.83 4.53 6.27
C PHE A 117 -15.92 5.11 7.34
N GLU A 118 -15.58 4.33 8.38
CA GLU A 118 -14.54 4.75 9.34
C GLU A 118 -13.24 5.10 8.61
N MET A 119 -12.65 6.25 8.95
CA MET A 119 -11.57 6.88 8.19
C MET A 119 -10.38 5.97 7.90
N GLN A 120 -9.90 5.18 8.86
CA GLN A 120 -8.75 4.30 8.67
C GLN A 120 -9.09 3.07 7.83
N PHE A 121 -10.23 2.41 8.08
CA PHE A 121 -10.71 1.29 7.29
C PHE A 121 -11.07 1.70 5.86
N GLY A 122 -11.81 2.78 5.70
CA GLY A 122 -12.22 3.34 4.42
C GLY A 122 -11.02 3.73 3.55
N THR A 123 -10.09 4.51 4.08
CA THR A 123 -8.91 4.98 3.32
C THR A 123 -7.90 3.85 3.05
N ASN A 124 -7.51 3.11 4.09
CA ASN A 124 -6.38 2.18 3.98
C ASN A 124 -6.77 0.88 3.26
N HIS A 125 -8.04 0.46 3.39
CA HIS A 125 -8.55 -0.80 2.82
C HIS A 125 -9.58 -0.57 1.71
N LEU A 126 -10.76 0.00 1.98
CA LEU A 126 -11.85 0.04 0.99
C LEU A 126 -11.51 0.85 -0.27
N GLY A 127 -10.87 2.01 -0.12
CA GLY A 127 -10.41 2.81 -1.27
C GLY A 127 -9.41 2.05 -2.15
N HIS A 128 -8.45 1.33 -1.55
CA HIS A 128 -7.50 0.51 -2.29
C HIS A 128 -8.13 -0.76 -2.87
N PHE A 129 -9.09 -1.36 -2.17
CA PHE A 129 -9.87 -2.48 -2.67
C PHE A 129 -10.62 -2.08 -3.94
N ALA A 130 -11.31 -0.94 -3.93
CA ALA A 130 -11.99 -0.41 -5.10
C ALA A 130 -11.01 -0.08 -6.23
N LEU A 131 -9.92 0.65 -5.92
CA LEU A 131 -8.90 1.03 -6.92
C LEU A 131 -8.29 -0.20 -7.60
N THR A 132 -7.92 -1.21 -6.82
CA THR A 132 -7.32 -2.44 -7.36
C THR A 132 -8.30 -3.17 -8.25
N GLY A 133 -9.55 -3.38 -7.81
CA GLY A 133 -10.56 -4.08 -8.61
C GLY A 133 -10.87 -3.37 -9.94
N LEU A 134 -10.87 -2.04 -9.94
CA LEU A 134 -11.13 -1.23 -11.13
C LEU A 134 -9.97 -1.20 -12.12
N LEU A 135 -8.73 -1.46 -11.69
CA LEU A 135 -7.53 -1.42 -12.55
C LEU A 135 -7.01 -2.80 -12.93
N LEU A 136 -7.55 -3.86 -12.32
CA LEU A 136 -6.96 -5.19 -12.41
C LEU A 136 -6.97 -5.74 -13.84
N ASP A 137 -7.96 -5.38 -14.65
CA ASP A 137 -8.07 -5.75 -16.07
C ASP A 137 -6.83 -5.33 -16.88
N ARG A 138 -6.15 -4.25 -16.49
CA ARG A 138 -4.91 -3.78 -17.14
C ARG A 138 -3.64 -4.48 -16.63
N MET A 139 -3.78 -5.42 -15.70
CA MET A 139 -2.66 -6.13 -15.07
C MET A 139 -2.67 -7.63 -15.37
N LEU A 140 -3.85 -8.28 -15.42
CA LEU A 140 -4.01 -9.74 -15.38
C LEU A 140 -3.04 -10.53 -16.26
N ASP A 141 -2.86 -10.09 -17.51
CA ASP A 141 -2.03 -10.77 -18.53
C ASP A 141 -0.61 -10.17 -18.65
N VAL A 142 -0.26 -9.19 -17.81
CA VAL A 142 1.05 -8.54 -17.83
C VAL A 142 2.02 -9.38 -17.00
N GLU A 143 2.94 -10.04 -17.69
CA GLU A 143 4.01 -10.84 -17.08
C GLU A 143 4.82 -10.03 -16.06
N GLY A 144 4.99 -10.61 -14.87
CA GLY A 144 5.69 -9.97 -13.76
C GLY A 144 4.98 -8.75 -13.16
N SER A 145 3.71 -8.50 -13.51
CA SER A 145 2.90 -7.46 -12.88
C SER A 145 2.55 -7.80 -11.43
N ARG A 146 2.48 -6.77 -10.58
CA ARG A 146 2.27 -6.96 -9.15
C ARG A 146 1.36 -5.90 -8.54
N VAL A 147 0.41 -6.37 -7.74
CA VAL A 147 -0.27 -5.55 -6.74
C VAL A 147 0.50 -5.68 -5.43
N VAL A 148 1.01 -4.57 -4.90
CA VAL A 148 1.73 -4.54 -3.62
C VAL A 148 0.96 -3.69 -2.62
N THR A 149 0.50 -4.32 -1.54
CA THR A 149 -0.26 -3.64 -0.49
C THR A 149 0.59 -3.38 0.75
N VAL A 150 0.68 -2.12 1.18
CA VAL A 150 1.47 -1.72 2.34
C VAL A 150 0.65 -1.87 3.64
N SER A 151 0.98 -2.90 4.40
CA SER A 151 0.45 -3.15 5.75
C SER A 151 1.39 -2.54 6.83
N SER A 152 1.32 -3.05 8.06
CA SER A 152 2.07 -2.59 9.22
C SER A 152 2.17 -3.70 10.26
N VAL A 153 3.17 -3.65 11.14
CA VAL A 153 3.17 -4.43 12.39
C VAL A 153 1.91 -4.18 13.24
N GLY A 154 1.22 -3.06 13.03
CA GLY A 154 -0.08 -2.74 13.61
C GLY A 154 -1.16 -3.80 13.35
N HIS A 155 -1.05 -4.63 12.30
CA HIS A 155 -1.96 -5.76 12.06
C HIS A 155 -1.97 -6.81 13.19
N ARG A 156 -1.02 -6.74 14.12
CA ARG A 156 -0.93 -7.60 15.32
C ARG A 156 -1.44 -6.94 16.59
N ILE A 157 -1.69 -5.63 16.57
CA ILE A 157 -1.96 -4.82 17.76
C ILE A 157 -3.46 -4.52 17.83
N LEU A 158 -4.16 -5.18 18.76
CA LEU A 158 -5.61 -5.03 18.95
C LEU A 158 -6.43 -5.24 17.66
N ALA A 159 -5.86 -5.97 16.69
CA ALA A 159 -6.43 -6.13 15.37
C ALA A 159 -7.48 -7.25 15.37
N ARG A 160 -8.66 -6.93 14.84
CA ARG A 160 -9.74 -7.87 14.54
C ARG A 160 -10.62 -7.25 13.47
N ILE A 161 -11.12 -8.04 12.53
CA ILE A 161 -12.19 -7.59 11.64
C ILE A 161 -13.52 -7.66 12.41
N ARG A 162 -14.06 -6.49 12.76
CA ARG A 162 -15.35 -6.34 13.46
C ARG A 162 -16.49 -6.37 12.46
N PHE A 163 -16.83 -7.55 11.93
CA PHE A 163 -17.88 -7.66 10.91
C PHE A 163 -19.27 -7.16 11.37
N ASP A 164 -19.50 -7.12 12.68
CA ASP A 164 -20.71 -6.57 13.32
C ASP A 164 -20.65 -5.05 13.52
N ASP A 165 -19.49 -4.42 13.29
CA ASP A 165 -19.23 -3.00 13.53
C ASP A 165 -17.95 -2.54 12.81
N LEU A 166 -17.93 -2.66 11.47
CA LEU A 166 -16.74 -2.35 10.67
C LEU A 166 -16.36 -0.87 10.80
N ASN A 167 -17.35 -0.01 11.00
CA ASN A 167 -17.21 1.44 11.10
C ASN A 167 -16.96 1.96 12.53
N PHE A 168 -16.78 1.07 13.51
CA PHE A 168 -16.58 1.45 14.92
C PHE A 168 -17.65 2.43 15.43
N ASP A 169 -18.91 2.23 15.06
CA ASP A 169 -20.05 3.01 15.53
C ASP A 169 -20.13 3.03 17.06
N ARG A 170 -19.59 1.99 17.72
CA ARG A 170 -19.53 1.85 19.17
C ARG A 170 -18.11 1.62 19.66
N GLY A 171 -17.68 2.47 20.59
CA GLY A 171 -16.41 2.32 21.29
C GLY A 171 -15.20 2.45 20.36
N TYR A 172 -15.13 3.56 19.61
CA TYR A 172 -13.99 3.84 18.73
C TYR A 172 -12.67 3.80 19.50
N ASN A 173 -11.74 3.00 18.99
CA ASN A 173 -10.37 2.93 19.49
C ASN A 173 -9.44 3.08 18.30
N ARG A 174 -8.72 4.21 18.25
CA ARG A 174 -7.84 4.57 17.13
C ARG A 174 -6.78 3.51 16.81
N VAL A 175 -6.29 2.76 17.80
CA VAL A 175 -5.29 1.70 17.63
C VAL A 175 -5.94 0.45 17.04
N ALA A 176 -7.09 0.04 17.58
CA ALA A 176 -7.83 -1.11 17.06
C ALA A 176 -8.36 -0.85 15.63
N ALA A 177 -8.82 0.36 15.33
CA ALA A 177 -9.23 0.75 13.97
C ALA A 177 -8.06 0.70 12.98
N TYR A 178 -6.89 1.20 13.38
CA TYR A 178 -5.68 1.06 12.57
C TYR A 178 -5.30 -0.41 12.35
N GLY A 179 -5.28 -1.20 13.43
CA GLY A 179 -4.99 -2.63 13.39
C GLY A 179 -5.96 -3.41 12.50
N GLN A 180 -7.27 -3.12 12.58
CA GLN A 180 -8.29 -3.66 11.68
C GLN A 180 -7.96 -3.33 10.22
N SER A 181 -7.64 -2.06 9.91
CA SER A 181 -7.33 -1.65 8.54
C SER A 181 -6.11 -2.38 7.97
N LYS A 182 -5.05 -2.54 8.78
CA LYS A 182 -3.79 -3.18 8.34
C LYS A 182 -3.88 -4.71 8.30
N LEU A 183 -4.73 -5.31 9.14
CA LEU A 183 -5.12 -6.71 9.00
C LEU A 183 -5.94 -6.93 7.72
N ALA A 184 -6.87 -6.03 7.42
CA ALA A 184 -7.68 -6.08 6.21
C ALA A 184 -6.82 -6.04 4.93
N ASN A 185 -5.77 -5.21 4.90
CA ASN A 185 -4.78 -5.19 3.81
C ASN A 185 -4.11 -6.56 3.57
N LEU A 186 -3.79 -7.32 4.62
CA LEU A 186 -3.15 -8.65 4.49
C LEU A 186 -4.16 -9.70 4.04
N LEU A 187 -5.34 -9.74 4.67
CA LEU A 187 -6.45 -10.61 4.26
C LEU A 187 -6.79 -10.41 2.78
N PHE A 188 -6.89 -9.15 2.35
CA PHE A 188 -7.09 -8.77 0.95
C PHE A 188 -6.00 -9.32 0.04
N THR A 189 -4.73 -9.13 0.41
CA THR A 189 -3.59 -9.58 -0.40
C THR A 189 -3.62 -11.09 -0.61
N TYR A 190 -3.87 -11.86 0.44
CA TYR A 190 -3.88 -13.33 0.34
C TYR A 190 -5.09 -13.85 -0.43
N GLU A 191 -6.26 -13.25 -0.23
CA GLU A 191 -7.45 -13.61 -1.01
C GLU A 191 -7.30 -13.23 -2.49
N LEU A 192 -6.75 -12.05 -2.79
CA LEU A 192 -6.45 -11.61 -4.15
C LEU A 192 -5.48 -12.60 -4.81
N GLN A 193 -4.39 -12.97 -4.15
CA GLN A 193 -3.45 -13.95 -4.69
C GLN A 193 -4.12 -15.30 -4.96
N ARG A 194 -4.98 -15.77 -4.04
CA ARG A 194 -5.70 -17.04 -4.21
C ARG A 194 -6.61 -17.00 -5.44
N ARG A 195 -7.29 -15.88 -5.67
CA ARG A 195 -8.16 -15.67 -6.85
C ARG A 195 -7.34 -15.57 -8.13
N LEU A 196 -6.27 -14.76 -8.15
CA LEU A 196 -5.35 -14.64 -9.29
C LEU A 196 -4.79 -16.00 -9.72
N ALA A 197 -4.32 -16.80 -8.75
CA ALA A 197 -3.80 -18.13 -9.03
C ALA A 197 -4.89 -19.08 -9.57
N ALA A 198 -6.11 -19.01 -9.04
CA ALA A 198 -7.24 -19.82 -9.51
C ALA A 198 -7.68 -19.44 -10.93
N GLY A 199 -7.62 -18.14 -11.28
CA GLY A 199 -7.90 -17.62 -12.62
C GLY A 199 -6.75 -17.76 -13.62
N GLY A 200 -5.58 -18.24 -13.18
CA GLY A 200 -4.41 -18.40 -14.05
C GLY A 200 -3.76 -17.07 -14.48
N ALA A 201 -3.97 -15.99 -13.73
CA ALA A 201 -3.42 -14.68 -14.05
C ALA A 201 -1.88 -14.65 -13.93
N ALA A 202 -1.23 -13.85 -14.79
CA ALA A 202 0.20 -13.57 -14.69
C ALA A 202 0.54 -12.62 -13.54
N THR A 203 -0.43 -11.79 -13.11
CA THR A 203 -0.28 -10.89 -11.96
C THR A 203 -0.12 -11.63 -10.64
N ALA A 204 0.74 -11.11 -9.77
CA ALA A 204 0.85 -11.54 -8.39
C ALA A 204 0.40 -10.46 -7.40
N ALA A 205 -0.21 -10.86 -6.28
CA ALA A 205 -0.48 -9.99 -5.14
C ALA A 205 0.51 -10.25 -4.01
N LEU A 206 1.15 -9.20 -3.51
CA LEU A 206 2.12 -9.26 -2.42
C LEU A 206 1.84 -8.17 -1.40
N ALA A 207 2.41 -8.32 -0.21
CA ALA A 207 2.34 -7.32 0.84
C ALA A 207 3.74 -6.89 1.29
N ALA A 208 3.81 -5.69 1.86
CA ALA A 208 5.01 -5.21 2.52
C ALA A 208 4.64 -4.40 3.77
N HIS A 209 5.59 -4.26 4.70
CA HIS A 209 5.50 -3.25 5.74
C HIS A 209 6.84 -2.55 5.97
N PRO A 210 6.81 -1.27 6.32
CA PRO A 210 8.02 -0.44 6.41
C PRO A 210 8.69 -0.53 7.79
N GLY A 211 8.35 -1.51 8.62
CA GLY A 211 8.66 -1.47 10.05
C GLY A 211 8.05 -0.24 10.74
N VAL A 212 8.83 0.39 11.60
CA VAL A 212 8.51 1.69 12.22
C VAL A 212 9.28 2.76 11.45
N ALA A 213 8.61 3.40 10.47
CA ALA A 213 9.22 4.43 9.63
C ALA A 213 8.84 5.84 10.08
N ASP A 214 9.82 6.75 10.05
CA ASP A 214 9.62 8.16 10.33
C ASP A 214 8.87 8.84 9.17
N THR A 215 7.56 8.98 9.31
CA THR A 215 6.68 9.46 8.24
C THR A 215 5.58 10.34 8.80
N GLU A 216 4.97 11.12 7.91
CA GLU A 216 3.78 11.93 8.14
C GLU A 216 2.57 11.18 8.77
N LEU A 217 2.57 9.84 8.77
CA LEU A 217 1.58 9.00 9.48
C LEU A 217 1.62 9.22 11.00
N MET A 218 2.72 9.76 11.54
CA MET A 218 2.91 9.93 12.98
C MET A 218 2.28 11.21 13.55
N ARG A 219 1.64 12.06 12.73
CA ARG A 219 1.11 13.38 13.15
C ARG A 219 0.12 13.36 14.33
N TYR A 220 -0.48 12.20 14.63
CA TYR A 220 -1.45 12.00 15.71
C TYR A 220 -0.92 11.21 16.92
N LEU A 221 0.38 10.87 16.93
CA LEU A 221 1.01 10.30 18.12
C LEU A 221 1.13 11.38 19.21
N PRO A 222 0.81 11.06 20.48
CA PRO A 222 1.12 11.96 21.59
C PRO A 222 2.63 12.23 21.61
N SER A 223 3.03 13.49 21.79
CA SER A 223 4.41 13.99 21.84
C SER A 223 5.18 13.57 23.10
N LEU A 224 5.05 12.30 23.51
CA LEU A 224 5.61 11.74 24.75
C LEU A 224 7.05 11.21 24.59
N ILE A 225 7.56 11.08 23.36
CA ILE A 225 8.94 10.65 23.08
C ILE A 225 9.69 11.83 22.47
N PRO A 226 10.81 12.29 23.06
CA PRO A 226 11.65 13.33 22.46
C PRO A 226 12.14 12.92 21.07
N ASP A 227 12.09 13.85 20.09
CA ASP A 227 12.44 13.61 18.68
C ASP A 227 13.79 12.89 18.47
N PHE A 228 14.78 13.16 19.31
CA PHE A 228 16.11 12.54 19.20
C PHE A 228 16.11 11.04 19.59
N ALA A 229 15.30 10.65 20.58
CA ALA A 229 15.14 9.26 20.99
C ALA A 229 14.31 8.49 19.94
N TRP A 230 13.42 9.19 19.24
CA TRP A 230 12.58 8.63 18.20
C TRP A 230 13.34 8.34 16.89
N LYS A 231 14.18 9.29 16.42
CA LYS A 231 15.05 9.07 15.24
C LYS A 231 16.06 7.91 15.42
N ALA A 232 16.32 7.51 16.66
CA ALA A 232 17.15 6.34 16.97
C ALA A 232 16.39 4.99 16.89
N VAL A 233 15.05 5.02 16.98
CA VAL A 233 14.17 3.84 16.97
C VAL A 233 13.51 3.65 15.60
N ALA A 234 13.04 4.72 14.98
CA ALA A 234 12.46 4.71 13.65
C ALA A 234 13.55 4.61 12.57
N GLN A 235 13.24 3.95 11.46
CA GLN A 235 14.13 3.95 10.30
C GLN A 235 13.76 5.06 9.31
N PRO A 236 14.75 5.61 8.56
CA PRO A 236 14.48 6.58 7.51
C PRO A 236 13.42 6.04 6.53
N ALA A 237 12.58 6.91 5.97
CA ALA A 237 11.59 6.52 4.98
C ALA A 237 12.21 5.74 3.80
N SER A 238 13.43 6.08 3.41
CA SER A 238 14.17 5.37 2.35
C SER A 238 14.47 3.91 2.69
N MET A 239 14.71 3.60 3.97
CA MET A 239 14.84 2.22 4.47
C MET A 239 13.49 1.52 4.57
N GLY A 240 12.45 2.24 5.00
CA GLY A 240 11.08 1.73 5.05
C GLY A 240 10.53 1.35 3.68
N ALA A 241 10.88 2.11 2.63
CA ALA A 241 10.46 1.85 1.25
C ALA A 241 11.06 0.56 0.67
N LEU A 242 12.17 0.04 1.24
CA LEU A 242 12.85 -1.14 0.71
C LEU A 242 11.96 -2.38 0.71
N ALA A 243 11.10 -2.57 1.72
CA ALA A 243 10.19 -3.72 1.75
C ALA A 243 9.17 -3.65 0.60
N THR A 244 8.61 -2.47 0.35
CA THR A 244 7.70 -2.21 -0.77
C THR A 244 8.40 -2.43 -2.11
N LEU A 245 9.59 -1.85 -2.29
CA LEU A 245 10.37 -1.99 -3.51
C LEU A 245 10.78 -3.45 -3.76
N ARG A 246 11.15 -4.21 -2.72
CA ARG A 246 11.50 -5.62 -2.83
C ARG A 246 10.29 -6.46 -3.25
N ALA A 247 9.15 -6.28 -2.60
CA ALA A 247 7.90 -6.93 -3.00
C ALA A 247 7.54 -6.60 -4.46
N ALA A 248 7.71 -5.34 -4.86
CA ALA A 248 7.37 -4.86 -6.20
C ALA A 248 8.33 -5.34 -7.30
N THR A 249 9.62 -5.56 -7.00
CA THR A 249 10.64 -5.66 -8.06
C THR A 249 11.62 -6.82 -7.95
N ASP A 250 11.71 -7.54 -6.81
CA ASP A 250 12.60 -8.71 -6.69
C ASP A 250 12.14 -9.81 -7.66
N PRO A 251 12.96 -10.24 -8.63
CA PRO A 251 12.58 -11.29 -9.58
C PRO A 251 12.24 -12.62 -8.92
N ASN A 252 12.71 -12.84 -7.67
CA ASN A 252 12.44 -14.06 -6.91
C ASN A 252 11.21 -13.95 -6.00
N ALA A 253 10.55 -12.78 -5.94
CA ALA A 253 9.35 -12.62 -5.15
C ALA A 253 8.19 -13.45 -5.71
N ARG A 254 7.44 -14.08 -4.82
CA ARG A 254 6.30 -14.94 -5.15
C ARG A 254 5.02 -14.33 -4.62
N GLY A 255 3.92 -14.52 -5.36
CA GLY A 255 2.59 -14.13 -4.92
C GLY A 255 2.26 -14.67 -3.52
N GLY A 256 1.59 -13.87 -2.71
CA GLY A 256 1.23 -14.19 -1.33
C GLY A 256 2.38 -14.01 -0.32
N GLN A 257 3.55 -13.52 -0.73
CA GLN A 257 4.61 -13.20 0.21
C GLN A 257 4.39 -11.84 0.89
N TYR A 258 4.90 -11.73 2.12
CA TYR A 258 4.90 -10.52 2.91
C TYR A 258 6.33 -10.12 3.24
N TYR A 259 6.71 -8.89 2.90
CA TYR A 259 8.06 -8.37 3.09
C TYR A 259 8.14 -7.38 4.25
N GLY A 260 9.18 -7.53 5.06
CA GLY A 260 9.37 -6.75 6.27
C GLY A 260 10.84 -6.64 6.68
N PRO A 261 11.21 -5.72 7.57
CA PRO A 261 12.59 -5.57 8.01
C PRO A 261 13.11 -6.79 8.76
N ASP A 262 14.40 -7.10 8.57
CA ASP A 262 15.03 -8.29 9.13
C ASP A 262 15.43 -8.19 10.61
N GLY A 263 15.43 -6.99 11.18
CA GLY A 263 15.83 -6.72 12.56
C GLY A 263 14.83 -7.15 13.62
N LEU A 264 15.21 -6.93 14.89
CA LEU A 264 14.43 -7.36 16.05
C LEU A 264 13.00 -6.79 16.01
N GLY A 265 12.01 -7.67 16.15
CA GLY A 265 10.59 -7.30 16.12
C GLY A 265 10.13 -6.71 14.79
N GLU A 266 10.91 -6.86 13.71
CA GLU A 266 10.63 -6.31 12.38
C GLU A 266 10.47 -4.77 12.39
N ILE A 267 11.10 -4.11 13.36
CA ILE A 267 11.02 -2.65 13.56
C ILE A 267 11.85 -1.90 12.51
N ARG A 268 13.05 -2.41 12.21
CA ARG A 268 14.02 -1.80 11.29
C ARG A 268 14.92 -2.84 10.65
N GLY A 269 15.56 -2.50 9.54
CA GLY A 269 16.49 -3.39 8.84
C GLY A 269 16.19 -3.57 7.36
N HIS A 270 16.88 -4.52 6.73
CA HIS A 270 16.72 -4.80 5.31
C HIS A 270 15.53 -5.73 5.08
N PRO A 271 14.84 -5.60 3.94
CA PRO A 271 13.65 -6.39 3.70
C PRO A 271 13.99 -7.86 3.55
N LYS A 272 13.24 -8.72 4.22
CA LYS A 272 13.19 -10.18 4.04
C LYS A 272 11.72 -10.61 3.95
N VAL A 273 11.48 -11.85 3.53
CA VAL A 273 10.16 -12.47 3.70
C VAL A 273 9.92 -12.67 5.19
N VAL A 274 8.78 -12.19 5.68
CA VAL A 274 8.34 -12.29 7.08
C VAL A 274 6.98 -12.97 7.17
N ALA A 275 6.59 -13.35 8.38
CA ALA A 275 5.27 -13.93 8.65
C ALA A 275 4.27 -12.84 9.09
N SER A 276 2.99 -13.05 8.82
CA SER A 276 1.87 -12.23 9.30
C SER A 276 1.10 -12.97 10.42
N SER A 277 -0.04 -12.44 10.89
CA SER A 277 -0.82 -13.07 11.96
C SER A 277 -1.55 -14.31 11.47
N ALA A 278 -1.76 -15.29 12.36
CA ALA A 278 -2.54 -16.49 12.03
C ALA A 278 -3.93 -16.12 11.48
N GLN A 279 -4.56 -15.09 12.06
CA GLN A 279 -5.84 -14.56 11.59
C GLN A 279 -5.79 -14.07 10.14
N SER A 280 -4.66 -13.49 9.69
CA SER A 280 -4.55 -13.03 8.31
C SER A 280 -4.52 -14.19 7.30
N HIS A 281 -4.19 -15.41 7.73
CA HIS A 281 -4.23 -16.62 6.91
C HIS A 281 -5.55 -17.40 7.01
N ASP A 282 -6.53 -16.90 7.77
CA ASP A 282 -7.84 -17.54 7.89
C ASP A 282 -8.67 -17.35 6.61
N PRO A 283 -8.94 -18.42 5.83
CA PRO A 283 -9.59 -18.30 4.54
C PRO A 283 -11.08 -17.93 4.66
N GLU A 284 -11.74 -18.17 5.80
CA GLU A 284 -13.11 -17.76 6.04
C GLU A 284 -13.20 -16.25 6.25
N ILE A 285 -12.32 -15.70 7.09
CA ILE A 285 -12.23 -14.24 7.31
C ILE A 285 -11.86 -13.53 6.02
N GLN A 286 -10.93 -14.08 5.24
CA GLN A 286 -10.53 -13.56 3.93
C GLN A 286 -11.73 -13.44 2.98
N ARG A 287 -12.48 -14.54 2.77
CA ARG A 287 -13.67 -14.54 1.90
C ARG A 287 -14.76 -13.60 2.40
N ARG A 288 -15.00 -13.58 3.71
CA ARG A 288 -16.03 -12.71 4.31
C ARG A 288 -15.67 -11.23 4.18
N LEU A 289 -14.40 -10.88 4.41
CA LEU A 289 -13.91 -9.52 4.20
C LEU A 289 -14.00 -9.12 2.74
N TRP A 290 -13.67 -10.02 1.81
CA TRP A 290 -13.81 -9.77 0.38
C TRP A 290 -15.25 -9.43 0.01
N ALA A 291 -16.20 -10.31 0.36
CA ALA A 291 -17.61 -10.14 0.03
C ALA A 291 -18.18 -8.81 0.57
N VAL A 292 -17.92 -8.48 1.83
CA VAL A 292 -18.37 -7.20 2.40
C VAL A 292 -17.64 -6.01 1.77
N SER A 293 -16.40 -6.16 1.31
CA SER A 293 -15.70 -5.09 0.59
C SER A 293 -16.31 -4.87 -0.80
N GLU A 294 -16.72 -5.92 -1.51
CA GLU A 294 -17.46 -5.78 -2.78
C GLU A 294 -18.80 -5.09 -2.57
N GLU A 295 -19.54 -5.46 -1.53
CA GLU A 295 -20.82 -4.83 -1.16
C GLU A 295 -20.64 -3.34 -0.83
N LEU A 296 -19.71 -3.01 0.07
CA LEU A 296 -19.50 -1.63 0.52
C LEU A 296 -18.96 -0.72 -0.58
N THR A 297 -18.13 -1.26 -1.49
CA THR A 297 -17.53 -0.44 -2.55
C THR A 297 -18.31 -0.45 -3.86
N GLY A 298 -19.21 -1.42 -4.06
CA GLY A 298 -19.84 -1.69 -5.36
C GLY A 298 -18.81 -2.03 -6.44
N VAL A 299 -17.68 -2.63 -6.09
CA VAL A 299 -16.62 -3.06 -7.02
C VAL A 299 -16.44 -4.56 -6.87
N THR A 300 -16.62 -5.29 -7.97
CA THR A 300 -16.36 -6.72 -8.07
C THR A 300 -15.11 -6.98 -8.90
N TYR A 301 -14.49 -8.14 -8.71
CA TYR A 301 -13.28 -8.52 -9.42
C TYR A 301 -13.59 -9.52 -10.54
N GLY A 302 -13.17 -9.20 -11.76
CA GLY A 302 -13.26 -10.12 -12.92
C GLY A 302 -12.02 -11.02 -13.02
N ILE A 303 -11.80 -11.87 -12.02
CA ILE A 303 -10.71 -12.87 -11.99
C ILE A 303 -11.30 -14.28 -12.05
#